data_AF-A0A969E4P9-F1
#
_entry.id   AF-A0A969E4P9-F1
#
_cell.length_a   1.000
_cell.length_b   1.000
_cell.length_c   1.000
_cell.angle_alpha   90.00
_cell.angle_beta   90.00
_cell.angle_gamma   90.00
#
_symmetry.space_group_name_H-M   'P 1'
#
loop_
_entity.id
_entity.type
_entity.pdbx_description
1 polymer ?
#
loop_
_entity_poly.entity_id
_entity_poly.type
_entity_poly.pdbx_seq_one_letter_code
_entity_poly.pdbx_strand_id
1 'polypeptide(L)'
;MSFQFHNLIVSKITSETDDAVSVSLSVPQALKNDFAYTQGQYLTLRFDIGGRDERRAYSLSSSPLEADLTVSVKRVARGVVSNHICNNIKEGDSIAVMPPQGKFFTPLSIEQRKTYYLFGAGSGITPLMSILKTTLETEPASTVFLLYGNREEASIMFKNALDSLQTRYTGQLFVEHILSQPKREKAAGLSGLFFKRKKSVGRGKVGAH
;
A
#
# COMPACT_ATOMS: atom_id res chain seq x y z
N MET A 1 21.80 7.86 14.12
CA MET A 1 20.91 6.74 13.77
C MET A 1 21.77 5.52 13.53
N SER A 2 21.55 4.45 14.29
CA SER A 2 22.29 3.19 14.09
C SER A 2 21.79 2.52 12.80
N PHE A 3 22.71 2.06 11.96
CA PHE A 3 22.39 1.21 10.80
C PHE A 3 22.28 -0.27 11.18
N GLN A 4 21.85 -0.53 12.42
CA GLN A 4 21.80 -1.87 12.97
C GLN A 4 20.48 -2.56 12.62
N PHE A 5 20.54 -3.87 12.41
CA PHE A 5 19.33 -4.69 12.28
C PHE A 5 18.76 -5.01 13.67
N HIS A 6 17.46 -4.81 13.80
CA HIS A 6 16.66 -5.22 14.95
C HIS A 6 15.68 -6.31 14.53
N ASN A 7 15.44 -7.28 15.40
CA ASN A 7 14.47 -8.32 15.15
C ASN A 7 13.08 -7.85 15.58
N LEU A 8 12.17 -7.70 14.63
CA LEU A 8 10.76 -7.40 14.88
C LEU A 8 9.90 -8.63 14.63
N ILE A 9 8.77 -8.73 15.34
CA ILE A 9 7.84 -9.86 15.21
C ILE A 9 6.74 -9.49 14.24
N VAL A 10 6.44 -10.39 13.30
CA VAL A 10 5.29 -10.30 12.40
C VAL A 10 4.02 -10.40 13.22
N SER A 11 3.32 -9.28 13.40
CA SER A 11 2.05 -9.22 14.14
C SER A 11 0.87 -9.68 13.30
N LYS A 12 0.93 -9.45 11.97
CA LYS A 12 -0.17 -9.78 11.07
C LYS A 12 0.31 -9.99 9.63
N ILE A 13 -0.31 -10.93 8.93
CA ILE A 13 -0.19 -11.07 7.47
C ILE A 13 -1.57 -10.86 6.83
N THR A 14 -1.67 -9.92 5.89
CA THR A 14 -2.90 -9.67 5.13
C THR A 14 -2.67 -9.95 3.65
N SER A 15 -3.52 -10.78 3.04
CA SER A 15 -3.52 -10.95 1.59
C SER A 15 -4.15 -9.72 0.92
N GLU A 16 -3.41 -9.07 0.02
CA GLU A 16 -3.91 -7.92 -0.75
C GLU A 16 -4.45 -8.37 -2.12
N THR A 17 -3.75 -9.30 -2.76
CA THR A 17 -4.07 -9.95 -4.04
C THR A 17 -3.45 -11.34 -4.06
N ASP A 18 -3.74 -12.16 -5.08
CA ASP A 18 -3.10 -13.48 -5.25
C ASP A 18 -1.55 -13.41 -5.32
N ASP A 19 -1.02 -12.24 -5.67
CA ASP A 19 0.41 -12.00 -5.85
C ASP A 19 1.00 -10.96 -4.88
N ALA A 20 0.25 -10.50 -3.87
CA ALA A 20 0.74 -9.51 -2.92
C ALA A 20 0.21 -9.70 -1.50
N VAL A 21 1.09 -9.43 -0.53
CA VAL A 21 0.77 -9.47 0.90
C VAL A 21 1.23 -8.19 1.60
N SER A 22 0.52 -7.81 2.67
CA SER A 22 0.94 -6.82 3.65
C SER A 22 1.44 -7.53 4.91
N VAL A 23 2.64 -7.16 5.35
CA VAL A 23 3.33 -7.70 6.53
C VAL A 23 3.40 -6.60 7.58
N SER A 24 2.67 -6.78 8.68
CA SER A 24 2.71 -5.88 9.82
C SER A 24 3.70 -6.39 10.86
N LEU A 25 4.50 -5.47 11.40
CA LEU A 25 5.57 -5.74 12.36
C LEU A 25 5.27 -4.97 13.65
N SER A 26 5.29 -5.68 14.77
CA SER A 26 5.19 -5.06 16.09
C SER A 26 6.53 -4.46 16.48
N VAL A 27 6.49 -3.21 16.97
CA VAL A 27 7.66 -2.49 17.47
C VAL A 27 7.68 -2.56 19.00
N PRO A 28 8.66 -3.25 19.62
CA PRO A 28 8.80 -3.28 21.06
C PRO A 28 8.94 -1.86 21.64
N GLN A 29 8.43 -1.64 22.86
CA GLN A 29 8.47 -0.32 23.51
C GLN A 29 9.89 0.29 23.54
N ALA A 30 10.91 -0.53 23.73
CA ALA A 30 12.32 -0.11 23.76
C ALA A 30 12.83 0.44 22.41
N LEU A 31 12.21 0.06 21.30
CA LEU A 31 12.62 0.43 19.93
C LEU A 31 11.71 1.49 19.30
N LYS A 32 10.69 1.99 20.02
CA LYS A 32 9.72 2.95 19.46
C LYS A 32 10.37 4.20 18.87
N ASN A 33 11.39 4.74 19.52
CA ASN A 33 12.08 5.95 19.02
C ASN A 33 12.92 5.66 17.76
N ASP A 34 13.58 4.50 17.71
CA ASP A 34 14.40 4.11 16.56
C ASP A 34 13.55 3.86 15.31
N PHE A 35 12.31 3.42 15.52
CA PHE A 35 11.37 3.07 14.45
C PHE A 35 10.28 4.14 14.20
N ALA A 36 10.38 5.31 14.84
CA ALA A 36 9.58 6.45 14.46
C ALA A 36 9.92 6.87 13.02
N TYR A 37 8.91 7.16 12.20
CA TYR A 37 9.10 7.44 10.78
C TYR A 37 8.18 8.54 10.26
N THR A 38 8.52 9.04 9.08
CA THR A 38 7.67 9.95 8.29
C THR A 38 7.04 9.18 7.15
N GLN A 39 5.79 9.50 6.82
CA GLN A 39 5.03 8.84 5.76
C GLN A 39 5.80 8.82 4.43
N GLY A 40 5.80 7.68 3.74
CA GLY A 40 6.56 7.48 2.49
C GLY A 40 8.00 6.97 2.66
N GLN A 41 8.48 6.80 3.89
CA GLN A 41 9.72 6.06 4.18
C GLN A 41 9.58 4.55 3.94
N TYR A 42 10.70 3.84 3.98
CA TYR A 42 10.81 2.40 3.76
C TYR A 42 11.62 1.71 4.86
N LEU A 43 11.45 0.39 4.96
CA LEU A 43 12.27 -0.49 5.80
C LEU A 43 13.19 -1.34 4.92
N THR A 44 14.41 -1.59 5.40
CA THR A 44 15.29 -2.62 4.83
C THR A 44 15.12 -3.91 5.61
N LEU A 45 14.58 -4.95 4.97
CA LEU A 45 14.42 -6.29 5.54
C LEU A 45 15.61 -7.16 5.15
N ARG A 46 16.02 -8.05 6.05
CA ARG A 46 17.07 -9.04 5.83
C ARG A 46 16.58 -10.45 6.11
N PHE A 47 16.92 -11.37 5.22
CA PHE A 47 16.61 -12.79 5.31
C PHE A 47 17.86 -13.62 5.02
N ASP A 48 17.99 -14.77 5.67
CA ASP A 48 18.88 -15.85 5.23
C ASP A 48 18.07 -16.82 4.36
N ILE A 49 18.36 -16.85 3.07
CA ILE A 49 17.63 -17.70 2.11
C ILE A 49 18.64 -18.63 1.43
N GLY A 50 18.70 -19.87 1.92
CA GLY A 50 19.62 -20.88 1.39
C GLY A 50 21.10 -20.56 1.68
N GLY A 51 21.40 -20.02 2.86
CA GLY A 51 22.75 -19.64 3.27
C GLY A 51 23.23 -18.32 2.66
N ARG A 52 22.32 -17.51 2.11
CA ARG A 52 22.61 -16.22 1.49
C ARG A 52 21.91 -15.10 2.25
N ASP A 53 22.69 -14.08 2.62
CA ASP A 53 22.19 -12.85 3.23
C ASP A 53 21.54 -11.97 2.15
N GLU A 54 20.21 -12.05 2.08
CA GLU A 54 19.40 -11.29 1.13
C GLU A 54 18.74 -10.10 1.83
N ARG A 55 18.95 -8.91 1.26
CA ARG A 55 18.43 -7.64 1.82
C ARG A 55 17.65 -6.88 0.77
N ARG A 56 16.45 -6.41 1.09
CA ARG A 56 15.64 -5.58 0.18
C ARG A 56 14.88 -4.51 0.94
N ALA A 57 14.74 -3.36 0.30
CA ALA A 57 13.96 -2.25 0.79
C ALA A 57 12.48 -2.41 0.37
N TYR A 58 11.57 -2.16 1.29
CA TYR A 58 10.13 -2.12 1.06
C TYR A 58 9.52 -0.89 1.71
N SER A 59 8.82 -0.07 0.93
CA SER A 59 8.10 1.09 1.45
C SER A 59 7.10 0.69 2.51
N LEU A 60 6.95 1.55 3.51
CA LEU A 60 5.86 1.44 4.46
C LEU A 60 4.55 1.80 3.74
N SER A 61 3.53 0.96 3.91
CA SER A 61 2.14 1.24 3.53
C SER A 61 1.30 1.69 4.74
N SER A 62 1.80 1.49 5.96
CA SER A 62 1.22 2.06 7.18
C SER A 62 1.42 3.57 7.27
N SER A 63 0.53 4.24 7.99
CA SER A 63 0.73 5.63 8.45
C SER A 63 1.56 5.62 9.73
N PRO A 64 2.48 6.59 9.97
CA PRO A 64 3.14 6.76 11.28
C PRO A 64 2.19 7.03 12.45
N LEU A 65 0.90 7.27 12.17
CA LEU A 65 -0.16 7.40 13.17
C LEU A 65 -0.77 6.05 13.58
N GLU A 66 -0.43 4.96 12.88
CA GLU A 66 -0.86 3.60 13.19
C GLU A 66 0.16 2.91 14.12
N ALA A 67 -0.29 1.91 14.88
CA ALA A 67 0.54 1.24 15.89
C ALA A 67 1.64 0.35 15.27
N ASP A 68 1.31 -0.37 14.19
CA ASP A 68 2.20 -1.34 13.57
C ASP A 68 2.86 -0.77 12.30
N LEU A 69 4.12 -1.15 12.08
CA LEU A 69 4.82 -0.89 10.83
C LEU A 69 4.39 -1.91 9.80
N THR A 70 3.79 -1.48 8.70
CA THR A 70 3.34 -2.38 7.64
C THR A 70 4.06 -2.09 6.35
N VAL A 71 4.65 -3.13 5.76
CA VAL A 71 5.18 -3.10 4.38
C VAL A 71 4.33 -4.00 3.50
N SER A 72 4.15 -3.63 2.24
CA SER A 72 3.36 -4.42 1.31
C SER A 72 4.18 -4.81 0.10
N VAL A 73 4.18 -6.12 -0.16
CA VAL A 73 5.11 -6.79 -1.06
C VAL A 73 4.33 -7.50 -2.13
N LYS A 74 4.60 -7.15 -3.38
CA LYS A 74 4.12 -7.86 -4.55
C LYS A 74 5.21 -8.77 -5.09
N ARG A 75 4.83 -9.98 -5.52
CA ARG A 75 5.74 -10.93 -6.17
C ARG A 75 6.37 -10.30 -7.41
N VAL A 76 7.65 -10.58 -7.58
CA VAL A 76 8.39 -10.27 -8.80
C VAL A 76 8.75 -11.61 -9.43
N ALA A 77 8.58 -11.75 -10.74
CA ALA A 77 8.94 -12.96 -11.46
C ALA A 77 10.41 -13.30 -11.20
N ARG A 78 10.69 -14.51 -10.68
CA ARG A 78 12.03 -14.96 -10.26
C ARG A 78 12.69 -14.12 -9.16
N GLY A 79 11.95 -13.26 -8.47
CA GLY A 79 12.45 -12.48 -7.34
C GLY A 79 12.66 -13.35 -6.10
N VAL A 80 13.83 -13.32 -5.49
CA VAL A 80 14.14 -14.17 -4.33
C VAL A 80 13.34 -13.73 -3.09
N VAL A 81 13.52 -12.48 -2.65
CA VAL A 81 12.94 -11.99 -1.39
C VAL A 81 11.42 -11.80 -1.48
N SER A 82 10.89 -11.23 -2.56
CA SER A 82 9.44 -11.02 -2.67
C SER A 82 8.65 -12.34 -2.69
N ASN A 83 9.17 -13.37 -3.36
CA ASN A 83 8.54 -14.69 -3.32
C ASN A 83 8.73 -15.38 -1.97
N HIS A 84 9.87 -15.19 -1.30
CA HIS A 84 10.07 -15.69 0.06
C HIS A 84 9.04 -15.10 1.04
N ILE A 85 8.87 -13.77 1.02
CA ILE A 85 7.88 -13.08 1.86
C ILE A 85 6.47 -13.61 1.61
N CYS A 86 6.07 -13.74 0.34
CA CYS A 86 4.72 -14.17 0.00
C CYS A 86 4.46 -15.68 0.21
N ASN A 87 5.49 -16.52 0.32
CA ASN A 87 5.35 -17.98 0.45
C ASN A 87 5.56 -18.49 1.88
N ASN A 88 6.51 -17.90 2.60
CA ASN A 88 7.09 -18.54 3.77
C ASN A 88 6.85 -17.79 5.07
N ILE A 89 6.68 -16.46 5.00
CA ILE A 89 6.51 -15.63 6.19
C ILE A 89 5.10 -15.77 6.77
N LYS A 90 5.03 -15.92 8.09
CA LYS A 90 3.80 -16.12 8.86
C LYS A 90 3.77 -15.21 10.08
N GLU A 91 2.59 -15.05 10.66
CA GLU A 91 2.43 -14.39 11.95
C GLU A 91 3.25 -15.10 13.02
N GLY A 92 3.93 -14.32 13.87
CA GLY A 92 4.86 -14.81 14.89
C GLY A 92 6.31 -14.96 14.42
N ASP A 93 6.58 -14.92 13.11
CA ASP A 93 7.97 -14.96 12.61
C ASP A 93 8.76 -13.73 13.04
N SER A 94 10.08 -13.91 13.20
CA SER A 94 11.00 -12.82 13.47
C SER A 94 11.74 -12.39 12.21
N ILE A 95 11.71 -11.10 11.89
CA ILE A 95 12.39 -10.53 10.72
C ILE A 95 13.41 -9.50 11.19
N ALA A 96 14.61 -9.56 10.62
CA ALA A 96 15.65 -8.57 10.85
C ALA A 96 15.39 -7.32 10.00
N VAL A 97 15.25 -6.17 10.66
CA VAL A 97 14.82 -4.90 10.06
C VAL A 97 15.73 -3.75 10.48
N MET A 98 16.13 -2.89 9.54
CA MET A 98 16.79 -1.62 9.87
C MET A 98 15.75 -0.53 10.20
N PRO A 99 16.10 0.46 11.04
CA PRO A 99 15.30 1.67 11.22
C PRO A 99 14.81 2.29 9.90
N PRO A 100 13.63 2.93 9.88
CA PRO A 100 13.05 3.56 8.68
C PRO A 100 13.99 4.54 7.97
N GLN A 101 14.01 4.48 6.64
CA GLN A 101 14.86 5.31 5.79
C GLN A 101 14.08 5.92 4.63
N GLY A 102 14.65 6.96 4.01
CA GLY A 102 14.09 7.60 2.82
C GLY A 102 13.66 9.04 3.06
N LYS A 103 13.45 9.76 1.95
CA LYS A 103 13.10 11.19 1.91
C LYS A 103 11.89 11.47 1.02
N PHE A 104 11.13 10.44 0.65
CA PHE A 104 9.96 10.57 -0.22
C PHE A 104 8.74 10.98 0.60
N PHE A 105 8.77 12.22 1.11
CA PHE A 105 7.71 12.78 1.94
C PHE A 105 7.62 14.29 1.76
N THR A 106 6.51 14.85 2.23
CA THR A 106 6.32 16.29 2.39
C THR A 106 6.00 16.57 3.85
N PRO A 107 6.53 17.64 4.46
CA PRO A 107 6.08 18.10 5.76
C PRO A 107 4.58 18.40 5.72
N LEU A 108 3.87 17.97 6.76
CA LEU A 108 2.44 18.18 6.92
C LEU A 108 2.18 19.07 8.14
N SER A 109 1.14 19.90 8.09
CA SER A 109 0.62 20.56 9.29
C SER A 109 -0.86 20.91 9.15
N ILE A 110 -1.53 21.06 10.29
CA ILE A 110 -2.99 21.28 10.37
C ILE A 110 -3.44 22.57 9.66
N GLU A 111 -2.55 23.56 9.53
CA GLU A 111 -2.84 24.84 8.86
C GLU A 111 -2.79 24.76 7.33
N GLN A 112 -2.25 23.68 6.78
CA GLN A 112 -2.08 23.54 5.33
C GLN A 112 -3.42 23.25 4.63
N ARG A 113 -3.53 23.79 3.42
CA ARG A 113 -4.71 23.67 2.53
C ARG A 113 -4.23 23.40 1.12
N LYS A 114 -3.74 22.19 0.88
CA LYS A 114 -3.10 21.78 -0.36
C LYS A 114 -3.98 20.83 -1.17
N THR A 115 -3.63 20.68 -2.44
CA THR A 115 -4.17 19.61 -3.27
C THR A 115 -3.03 18.68 -3.68
N TYR A 116 -3.14 17.43 -3.27
CA TYR A 116 -2.15 16.39 -3.55
C TYR A 116 -2.63 15.54 -4.72
N TYR A 117 -1.76 15.37 -5.72
CA TYR A 117 -1.97 14.42 -6.81
C TYR A 117 -0.95 13.29 -6.68
N LEU A 118 -1.45 12.09 -6.41
CA LEU A 118 -0.66 10.88 -6.21
C LEU A 118 -0.85 9.99 -7.44
N PHE A 119 0.25 9.58 -8.06
CA PHE A 119 0.25 8.70 -9.23
C PHE A 119 0.92 7.38 -8.88
N GLY A 120 0.15 6.31 -8.83
CA GLY A 120 0.62 4.97 -8.49
C GLY A 120 0.39 3.99 -9.63
N ALA A 121 1.22 2.96 -9.72
CA ALA A 121 0.98 1.80 -10.57
C ALA A 121 1.50 0.52 -9.91
N GLY A 122 0.72 -0.56 -9.95
CA GLY A 122 1.04 -1.82 -9.26
C GLY A 122 1.48 -1.60 -7.80
N SER A 123 2.57 -2.23 -7.38
CA SER A 123 3.10 -2.07 -6.01
C SER A 123 3.67 -0.68 -5.70
N GLY A 124 3.77 0.23 -6.68
CA GLY A 124 4.15 1.62 -6.46
C GLY A 124 3.14 2.40 -5.59
N ILE A 125 1.96 1.82 -5.33
CA ILE A 125 0.96 2.36 -4.41
C ILE A 125 1.42 2.34 -2.93
N THR A 126 2.34 1.45 -2.55
CA THR A 126 2.72 1.22 -1.15
C THR A 126 3.15 2.50 -0.41
N PRO A 127 4.14 3.29 -0.87
CA PRO A 127 4.48 4.55 -0.21
C PRO A 127 3.34 5.58 -0.29
N LEU A 128 2.52 5.54 -1.33
CA LEU A 128 1.38 6.45 -1.50
C LEU A 128 0.28 6.17 -0.49
N MET A 129 0.07 4.91 -0.08
CA MET A 129 -0.86 4.58 1.02
C MET A 129 -0.43 5.22 2.33
N SER A 130 0.86 5.15 2.64
CA SER A 130 1.43 5.81 3.83
C SER A 130 1.17 7.32 3.76
N ILE A 131 1.57 7.96 2.66
CA ILE A 131 1.39 9.40 2.45
C ILE A 131 -0.08 9.81 2.55
N LEU A 132 -0.95 9.15 1.78
CA LEU A 132 -2.39 9.44 1.72
C LEU A 132 -3.03 9.34 3.09
N LYS A 133 -2.80 8.25 3.83
CA LYS A 133 -3.42 8.06 5.16
C LYS A 133 -2.99 9.13 6.15
N THR A 134 -1.71 9.50 6.15
CA THR A 134 -1.20 10.52 7.07
C THR A 134 -1.66 11.92 6.69
N THR A 135 -1.70 12.25 5.40
CA THR A 135 -2.21 13.53 4.91
C THR A 135 -3.68 13.74 5.28
N LEU A 136 -4.54 12.73 5.08
CA LEU A 136 -5.97 12.85 5.38
C LEU A 136 -6.24 13.12 6.87
N GLU A 137 -5.44 12.54 7.77
CA GLU A 137 -5.57 12.75 9.21
C GLU A 137 -4.90 14.06 9.69
N THR A 138 -3.76 14.43 9.09
CA THR A 138 -2.95 15.57 9.59
C THR A 138 -3.37 16.91 8.98
N GLU A 139 -3.91 16.90 7.75
CA GLU A 139 -4.31 18.10 7.01
C GLU A 139 -5.79 18.03 6.60
N PRO A 140 -6.74 18.21 7.53
CA PRO A 140 -8.17 18.03 7.28
C PRO A 140 -8.74 19.00 6.25
N ALA A 141 -8.03 20.09 5.94
CA ALA A 141 -8.42 21.08 4.93
C ALA A 141 -7.72 20.87 3.57
N SER A 142 -6.85 19.86 3.44
CA SER A 142 -6.22 19.47 2.17
C SER A 142 -7.03 18.41 1.44
N THR A 143 -6.91 18.34 0.12
CA THR A 143 -7.58 17.35 -0.74
C THR A 143 -6.55 16.41 -1.37
N VAL A 144 -6.87 15.13 -1.51
CA VAL A 144 -6.00 14.12 -2.11
C VAL A 144 -6.70 13.45 -3.30
N PHE A 145 -6.04 13.47 -4.45
CA PHE A 145 -6.41 12.72 -5.64
C PHE A 145 -5.40 11.61 -5.87
N LEU A 146 -5.85 10.36 -5.92
CA LEU A 146 -5.05 9.20 -6.26
C LEU A 146 -5.46 8.67 -7.63
N LEU A 147 -4.54 8.70 -8.58
CA LEU A 147 -4.68 8.02 -9.86
C LEU A 147 -3.86 6.73 -9.81
N TYR A 148 -4.54 5.58 -9.88
CA TYR A 148 -3.93 4.28 -9.64
C TYR A 148 -4.10 3.31 -10.80
N GLY A 149 -3.01 3.08 -11.53
CA GLY A 149 -2.93 2.20 -12.69
C GLY A 149 -2.68 0.73 -12.33
N ASN A 150 -3.49 -0.18 -12.87
CA ASN A 150 -3.29 -1.63 -12.74
C ASN A 150 -3.62 -2.35 -14.05
N ARG A 151 -3.20 -3.61 -14.19
CA ARG A 151 -3.53 -4.41 -15.39
C ARG A 151 -5.01 -4.74 -15.40
N GLU A 152 -5.48 -5.34 -14.33
CA GLU A 152 -6.86 -5.79 -14.15
C GLU A 152 -7.35 -5.50 -12.73
N GLU A 153 -8.66 -5.54 -12.52
CA GLU A 153 -9.25 -5.21 -11.23
C GLU A 153 -8.77 -6.10 -10.07
N ALA A 154 -8.58 -7.40 -10.33
CA ALA A 154 -8.09 -8.36 -9.35
C ALA A 154 -6.64 -8.09 -8.89
N SER A 155 -5.89 -7.24 -9.63
CA SER A 155 -4.51 -6.87 -9.32
C SER A 155 -4.38 -5.57 -8.52
N ILE A 156 -5.51 -4.93 -8.18
CA ILE A 156 -5.54 -3.68 -7.39
C ILE A 156 -5.27 -4.03 -5.91
N MET A 157 -4.02 -3.84 -5.47
CA MET A 157 -3.68 -3.89 -4.03
C MET A 157 -4.47 -2.82 -3.26
N PHE A 158 -4.84 -3.12 -2.01
CA PHE A 158 -5.59 -2.23 -1.10
C PHE A 158 -6.98 -1.80 -1.58
N LYS A 159 -7.60 -2.49 -2.55
CA LYS A 159 -8.89 -2.06 -3.13
C LYS A 159 -9.94 -1.74 -2.06
N ASN A 160 -10.20 -2.68 -1.15
CA ASN A 160 -11.22 -2.49 -0.10
C ASN A 160 -10.84 -1.37 0.89
N ALA A 161 -9.54 -1.23 1.19
CA ALA A 161 -9.05 -0.17 2.06
C ALA A 161 -9.23 1.20 1.41
N LEU A 162 -8.92 1.33 0.11
CA LEU A 162 -9.15 2.55 -0.66
C LEU A 162 -10.64 2.91 -0.75
N ASP A 163 -11.51 1.92 -1.01
CA ASP A 163 -12.96 2.11 -1.03
C ASP A 163 -13.48 2.62 0.33
N SER A 164 -12.97 2.05 1.43
CA SER A 164 -13.31 2.45 2.80
C SER A 164 -12.80 3.85 3.15
N LEU A 165 -11.56 4.17 2.78
CA LEU A 165 -10.97 5.49 2.98
C LEU A 165 -11.73 6.55 2.19
N GLN A 166 -12.05 6.30 0.91
CA GLN A 166 -12.80 7.25 0.09
C GLN A 166 -14.18 7.54 0.69
N THR A 167 -14.83 6.53 1.27
CA THR A 167 -16.10 6.72 1.99
C THR A 167 -15.91 7.55 3.26
N ARG A 168 -14.91 7.22 4.09
CA ARG A 168 -14.63 7.92 5.35
C ARG A 168 -14.27 9.39 5.14
N TYR A 169 -13.48 9.70 4.11
CA TYR A 169 -13.01 11.06 3.80
C TYR A 169 -13.72 11.64 2.58
N THR A 170 -15.05 11.48 2.55
CA THR A 170 -15.90 12.01 1.46
C THR A 170 -15.68 13.52 1.31
N GLY A 171 -15.40 13.97 0.08
CA GLY A 171 -15.11 15.37 -0.22
C GLY A 171 -13.64 15.76 -0.04
N GLN A 172 -12.81 14.86 0.48
CA GLN A 172 -11.39 15.08 0.71
C GLN A 172 -10.50 14.10 -0.07
N LEU A 173 -10.88 12.82 -0.14
CA LEU A 173 -10.18 11.80 -0.92
C LEU A 173 -10.96 11.43 -2.18
N PHE A 174 -10.26 11.40 -3.30
CA PHE A 174 -10.76 10.92 -4.58
C PHE A 174 -9.78 9.89 -5.16
N VAL A 175 -10.29 8.72 -5.51
CA VAL A 175 -9.51 7.61 -6.06
C VAL A 175 -10.04 7.26 -7.45
N GLU A 176 -9.16 7.30 -8.44
CA GLU A 176 -9.44 6.90 -9.81
C GLU A 176 -8.57 5.71 -10.21
N HIS A 177 -9.20 4.58 -10.49
CA HIS A 177 -8.53 3.40 -11.03
C HIS A 177 -8.45 3.44 -12.55
N ILE A 178 -7.25 3.18 -13.08
CA ILE A 178 -6.99 3.11 -14.51
C ILE A 178 -6.57 1.67 -14.82
N LEU A 179 -7.28 0.99 -15.73
CA LEU A 179 -7.02 -0.40 -16.09
C LEU A 179 -6.52 -0.51 -17.53
N SER A 180 -5.40 -1.19 -17.75
CA SER A 180 -4.91 -1.45 -19.12
C SER A 180 -5.60 -2.63 -19.78
N GLN A 181 -6.13 -3.59 -19.00
CA GLN A 181 -6.83 -4.78 -19.48
C GLN A 181 -8.04 -5.11 -18.58
N PRO A 182 -9.12 -4.32 -18.62
CA PRO A 182 -10.32 -4.61 -17.84
C PRO A 182 -10.95 -5.93 -18.31
N LYS A 183 -11.49 -6.73 -17.36
CA LYS A 183 -12.31 -7.89 -17.72
C LYS A 183 -13.52 -7.39 -18.53
N ARG A 184 -13.66 -7.88 -19.75
CA ARG A 184 -14.87 -7.67 -20.54
C ARG A 184 -15.97 -8.52 -19.93
N GLU A 185 -16.90 -7.90 -19.21
CA GLU A 185 -18.18 -8.55 -18.92
C GLU A 185 -18.86 -8.81 -20.27
N LYS A 186 -19.01 -10.08 -20.66
CA LYS A 186 -19.94 -10.44 -21.73
C LYS A 186 -21.31 -10.02 -21.23
N ALA A 187 -21.92 -9.03 -21.87
CA ALA A 187 -23.32 -8.72 -21.67
C ALA A 187 -24.09 -10.04 -21.88
N ALA A 188 -24.76 -10.52 -20.83
CA ALA A 188 -25.69 -11.62 -20.97
C ALA A 188 -26.69 -11.24 -22.06
N GLY A 189 -26.84 -12.12 -23.05
CA GLY A 189 -27.66 -11.88 -24.23
C GLY A 189 -29.09 -11.50 -23.88
N LEU A 190 -29.68 -10.65 -24.73
CA LEU A 190 -31.11 -10.34 -24.92
C LEU A 190 -31.97 -9.90 -23.71
N SER A 191 -31.48 -9.90 -22.47
CA SER A 191 -32.25 -9.39 -21.31
C SER A 191 -31.99 -7.92 -20.96
N GLY A 192 -31.04 -7.26 -21.65
CA GLY A 192 -30.57 -5.92 -21.33
C GLY A 192 -31.46 -4.73 -21.76
N LEU A 193 -32.61 -4.96 -22.42
CA LEU A 193 -33.42 -3.85 -22.96
C LEU A 193 -34.34 -3.17 -21.92
N PHE A 194 -34.50 -3.70 -20.70
CA PHE A 194 -35.55 -3.22 -19.78
C PHE A 194 -35.14 -2.86 -18.35
N PHE A 195 -33.85 -2.86 -17.99
CA PHE A 195 -33.44 -2.39 -16.66
C PHE A 195 -32.77 -1.03 -16.68
N LYS A 196 -33.55 -0.04 -16.24
CA LYS A 196 -33.18 1.31 -15.78
C LYS A 196 -31.74 1.37 -15.28
N ARG A 197 -30.92 2.23 -15.92
CA ARG A 197 -29.56 2.60 -15.49
C ARG A 197 -29.53 2.93 -13.99
N LYS A 198 -29.00 2.01 -13.18
CA LYS A 198 -28.32 2.39 -11.93
C LYS A 198 -26.92 2.87 -12.34
N LYS A 199 -26.54 4.08 -11.92
CA LYS A 199 -25.16 4.56 -12.03
C LYS A 199 -24.26 3.57 -11.27
N SER A 200 -23.45 2.81 -12.00
CA SER A 200 -22.38 2.02 -11.41
C SER A 200 -21.25 2.97 -11.00
N VAL A 201 -21.05 3.13 -9.70
CA VAL A 201 -19.80 3.65 -9.13
C VAL A 201 -18.72 2.61 -9.43
N GLY A 202 -17.61 3.04 -10.01
CA GLY A 202 -16.40 2.22 -10.16
C GLY A 202 -16.31 1.34 -11.42
N ARG A 203 -16.36 1.92 -12.63
CA ARG A 203 -15.67 1.29 -13.77
C ARG A 203 -14.35 2.02 -13.97
N GLY A 204 -13.23 1.33 -13.71
CA GLY A 204 -11.90 1.87 -14.02
C GLY A 204 -11.85 2.30 -15.48
N LYS A 205 -11.30 3.49 -15.74
CA LYS A 205 -11.17 3.97 -17.11
C LYS A 205 -10.09 3.17 -17.83
N VAL A 206 -10.32 2.85 -19.09
CA VAL A 206 -9.30 2.21 -19.94
C VAL A 206 -8.29 3.27 -20.32
N GLY A 207 -7.02 3.05 -19.99
CA GLY A 207 -5.95 3.90 -20.49
C GLY A 207 -5.80 3.68 -21.99
N ALA A 208 -5.90 4.74 -22.79
CA ALA A 208 -5.57 4.66 -24.22
C ALA A 208 -4.07 4.40 -24.37
N HIS A 209 -3.73 3.36 -25.14
CA HIS A 209 -2.36 3.09 -25.59
C HIS A 209 -2.00 3.98 -26.78
#